data_AF-A0A1F9DNY1-F1
#
_entry.id   AF-A0A1F9DNY1-F1
#
_cell.length_a   1.000
_cell.length_b   1.000
_cell.length_c   1.000
_cell.angle_alpha   90.00
_cell.angle_beta   90.00
_cell.angle_gamma   90.00
#
_symmetry.space_group_name_H-M   'P 1'
#
loop_
_entity.id
_entity.type
_entity.pdbx_description
1 polymer ?
#
loop_
_entity_poly.entity_id
_entity_poly.type
_entity_poly.pdbx_seq_one_letter_code
_entity_poly.pdbx_strand_id
1 'polypeptide(L)' 'MSPTKLRKMDVRIKKIKKAAQELKEISGGIQAVDRNTDRILASVKMLEINISDLLELEA' A
#
# COMPACT_ATOMS: atom_id res chain seq x y z
N MET A 1 14.90 -4.34 14.41
CA MET A 1 14.92 -3.52 13.16
C MET A 1 15.18 -2.07 13.55
N SER A 2 15.89 -1.24 12.77
CA SER A 2 16.05 0.17 13.17
C SER A 2 14.79 0.99 12.86
N PRO A 3 14.39 1.97 13.69
CA PRO A 3 13.21 2.81 13.45
C PRO A 3 13.21 3.49 12.08
N THR A 4 14.40 3.89 11.61
CA THR A 4 14.58 4.49 10.28
C THR A 4 14.26 3.53 9.13
N LYS A 5 14.52 2.22 9.28
CA LYS A 5 14.16 1.22 8.26
C LYS A 5 12.64 1.02 8.21
N LEU A 6 11.96 0.96 9.36
CA LEU A 6 10.50 0.83 9.43
C LEU A 6 9.80 2.03 8.78
N ARG A 7 10.22 3.27 9.11
CA ARG A 7 9.68 4.48 8.46
C ARG A 7 9.90 4.49 6.94
N LYS A 8 11.04 3.99 6.46
CA LYS A 8 11.28 3.86 5.01
C LYS A 8 10.33 2.85 4.36
N MET A 9 9.99 1.75 5.05
CA MET A 9 9.01 0.77 4.57
C MET A 9 7.60 1.39 4.53
N ASP A 10 7.17 2.06 5.60
CA ASP A 10 5.88 2.77 5.66
C ASP A 10 5.70 3.74 4.49
N VAL A 11 6.69 4.61 4.24
CA VAL A 11 6.66 5.54 3.11
C VAL A 11 6.53 4.82 1.77
N ARG A 12 7.17 3.66 1.61
CA ARG A 12 7.08 2.87 0.36
C ARG A 12 5.73 2.19 0.22
N ILE A 13 5.18 1.61 1.31
CA ILE A 13 3.84 1.00 1.34
C ILE A 13 2.79 2.05 0.93
N LYS A 14 2.83 3.25 1.52
CA LYS A 14 1.93 4.36 1.18
C LYS A 14 2.04 4.79 -0.29
N LYS A 15 3.24 4.80 -0.85
CA LYS A 15 3.45 5.11 -2.28
C LYS A 15 2.87 4.04 -3.20
N ILE A 16 3.02 2.75 -2.86
CA ILE A 16 2.43 1.65 -3.64
C ILE A 16 0.91 1.73 -3.60
N LYS A 17 0.31 2.01 -2.44
CA LYS A 17 -1.13 2.24 -2.28
C LYS A 17 -1.64 3.31 -3.25
N LYS A 18 -1.01 4.49 -3.21
CA LYS A 18 -1.37 5.62 -4.05
C LYS A 18 -1.27 5.27 -5.53
N ALA A 19 -0.16 4.67 -5.97
CA ALA A 19 0.02 4.28 -7.37
C ALA A 19 -1.03 3.24 -7.83
N ALA A 20 -1.41 2.29 -6.97
CA ALA A 20 -2.45 1.30 -7.29
C ALA A 20 -3.85 1.94 -7.37
N GLN A 21 -4.15 2.92 -6.51
CA GLN A 21 -5.39 3.70 -6.57
C GLN A 21 -5.47 4.52 -7.86
N GLU A 22 -4.42 5.29 -8.17
CA GLU A 22 -4.31 6.09 -9.39
C GLU A 22 -4.45 5.21 -10.65
N LEU A 23 -3.80 4.03 -10.67
CA LEU A 23 -3.93 3.08 -11.78
C LEU A 23 -5.37 2.56 -11.93
N LYS A 24 -6.09 2.36 -10.83
CA LYS A 24 -7.50 1.93 -10.86
C LYS A 24 -8.40 3.05 -11.39
N GLU A 25 -8.15 4.30 -10.99
CA GLU A 25 -8.93 5.46 -11.46
C GLU A 25 -8.82 5.65 -12.98
N ILE A 26 -7.64 5.42 -13.55
CA ILE A 26 -7.40 5.54 -15.00
C ILE A 26 -7.67 4.25 -15.77
N SER A 27 -8.19 3.19 -15.14
CA SER A 27 -8.33 1.86 -15.75
C SER A 27 -9.31 1.84 -16.94
N GLY A 28 -10.21 2.82 -17.02
CA GLY A 28 -11.24 2.89 -18.06
C GLY A 28 -12.20 1.69 -18.06
N GLY A 29 -12.32 0.98 -16.93
CA GLY A 29 -13.17 -0.22 -16.82
C GLY A 29 -12.54 -1.49 -17.40
N ILE A 30 -11.24 -1.49 -17.71
CA ILE A 30 -10.52 -2.71 -18.10
C ILE A 30 -10.50 -3.66 -16.89
N GLN A 31 -11.36 -4.69 -16.92
CA GLN A 31 -11.53 -5.61 -15.80
C GLN A 31 -10.23 -6.26 -15.31
N ALA A 32 -9.28 -6.52 -16.23
CA ALA A 32 -7.98 -7.06 -15.86
C ALA A 32 -7.20 -6.06 -14.98
N VAL A 33 -7.24 -4.76 -15.30
CA VAL A 33 -6.57 -3.72 -14.52
C VAL A 33 -7.25 -3.58 -13.16
N ASP A 34 -8.58 -3.47 -13.12
CA ASP A 34 -9.35 -3.33 -11.87
C ASP A 34 -9.08 -4.48 -10.89
N ARG A 35 -9.12 -5.73 -11.39
CA ARG A 35 -8.86 -6.91 -10.56
C ARG A 35 -7.42 -6.99 -10.07
N ASN A 36 -6.46 -6.50 -10.85
CA ASN A 36 -5.05 -6.47 -10.44
C ASN A 36 -4.81 -5.38 -9.40
N THR A 37 -5.35 -4.17 -9.61
CA THR A 37 -5.24 -3.07 -8.64
C THR A 37 -5.91 -3.44 -7.32
N ASP A 38 -7.07 -4.10 -7.34
CA ASP A 38 -7.72 -4.61 -6.12
C ASP A 38 -6.86 -5.62 -5.35
N ARG A 39 -6.23 -6.57 -6.04
CA ARG A 39 -5.31 -7.54 -5.41
C ARG A 39 -4.06 -6.86 -4.82
N ILE A 40 -3.53 -5.86 -5.51
CA ILE A 40 -2.41 -5.05 -5.00
C ILE A 40 -2.84 -4.31 -3.74
N LEU A 41 -4.01 -3.65 -3.75
CA LEU A 41 -4.52 -2.91 -2.60
C LEU A 41 -4.78 -3.82 -1.39
N ALA A 42 -5.29 -5.03 -1.60
CA ALA A 42 -5.45 -6.01 -0.53
C ALA A 42 -4.09 -6.40 0.09
N SER A 43 -3.08 -6.67 -0.74
CA SER A 43 -1.72 -6.98 -0.28
C SER A 43 -1.09 -5.80 0.46
N VAL A 44 -1.28 -4.58 -0.04
CA VAL A 44 -0.82 -3.34 0.59
C VAL A 44 -1.48 -3.15 1.95
N LYS A 45 -2.79 -3.43 2.10
CA LYS A 45 -3.46 -3.31 3.39
C LYS A 45 -2.87 -4.25 4.45
N MET A 46 -2.48 -5.46 4.07
CA MET A 46 -1.76 -6.36 4.96
C MET A 46 -0.40 -5.80 5.39
N LEU A 47 0.34 -5.18 4.46
CA LEU A 47 1.60 -4.51 4.78
C LEU A 47 1.40 -3.30 5.70
N GLU A 48 0.34 -2.52 5.52
CA GLU A 48 -0.03 -1.42 6.43
C GLU A 48 -0.26 -1.97 7.85
N ILE A 49 -1.05 -3.04 8.00
CA ILE A 49 -1.28 -3.68 9.31
C ILE A 49 0.04 -4.17 9.95
N ASN A 50 0.96 -4.71 9.15
CA ASN A 50 2.20 -5.28 9.67
C ASN A 50 3.28 -4.24 10.01
N ILE A 51 3.24 -3.05 9.41
CA ILE A 51 4.32 -2.05 9.48
C ILE A 51 3.82 -0.68 9.92
N SER A 52 2.80 -0.15 9.23
CA SER A 52 2.28 1.20 9.47
C SER A 52 1.57 1.27 10.82
N ASP A 53 0.67 0.32 11.10
CA ASP A 53 -0.09 0.28 12.35
C ASP A 53 0.84 0.05 13.56
N LEU A 54 1.92 -0.73 13.39
CA LEU A 54 2.94 -0.92 14.43
C LEU A 54 3.64 0.40 14.79
N LEU A 55 3.92 1.27 13.81
CA LEU A 55 4.55 2.57 14.04
C LEU A 55 3.63 3.54 14.79
N GLU A 56 2.31 3.41 14.63
CA GLU A 56 1.33 4.24 15.35
C GLU A 56 1.21 3.85 16.83
N LEU A 57 1.49 2.58 17.18
CA LEU A 57 1.51 2.11 18.57
C LEU A 57 2.77 2.50 19.35
N GLU A 58 3.86 2.84 18.65
CA GLU A 58 5.14 3.28 19.25
C GLU A 58 5.29 4.81 19.33
N ALA A 59 4.29 5.58 18.87
CA ALA A 59 4.28 7.04 18.81
C ALA A 59 3.57 7.67 20.02
#